data_AF-A0A661KBV3-F1
#
_entry.id   AF-A0A661KBV3-F1
#
_cell.length_a   1.000
_cell.length_b   1.000
_cell.length_c   1.000
_cell.angle_alpha   90.00
_cell.angle_beta   90.00
_cell.angle_gamma   90.00
#
_symmetry.space_group_name_H-M   'P 1'
#
loop_
_entity.id
_entity.type
_entity.pdbx_description
1 polymer ?
#
loop_
_entity_poly.entity_id
_entity_poly.type
_entity_poly.pdbx_seq_one_letter_code
_entity_poly.pdbx_strand_id
1 'polypeptide(L)'
;MENRDLLLINPWIYDFAAYDLWAKPLGLLYLAGLLEKNGWRVSYVDCLDPRHPTLRAKRLKPPKRKPNHRGHFLKEVVQRPLPLKEIPRRFHRFGLPPDAFVEILRCLPPPQAILVT
;
A
#
# COMPACT_ATOMS: atom_id res chain seq x y z
N MET A 1 28.93 10.22 -2.18
CA MET A 1 28.31 9.34 -1.17
C MET A 1 27.66 8.20 -1.92
N GLU A 2 27.90 6.94 -1.53
CA GLU A 2 27.20 5.80 -2.13
C GLU A 2 25.69 5.97 -1.97
N ASN A 3 24.94 5.71 -3.05
CA ASN A 3 23.49 5.55 -2.96
C ASN A 3 23.24 4.37 -2.00
N ARG A 4 22.40 4.57 -0.98
CA ARG A 4 22.00 3.55 0.00
C ARG A 4 20.50 3.62 0.24
N ASP A 5 19.75 4.07 -0.75
CA ASP A 5 18.30 4.19 -0.67
C ASP A 5 17.63 2.89 -1.11
N LEU A 6 16.73 2.38 -0.28
CA LEU A 6 15.89 1.21 -0.56
C LEU A 6 14.42 1.61 -0.48
N LEU A 7 13.60 0.98 -1.31
CA LEU A 7 12.15 1.18 -1.30
C LEU A 7 11.45 -0.13 -0.91
N LEU A 8 10.68 -0.10 0.17
CA LEU A 8 9.86 -1.21 0.63
C LEU A 8 8.40 -0.90 0.37
N ILE A 9 7.68 -1.82 -0.27
CA ILE A 9 6.28 -1.63 -0.68
C ILE A 9 5.41 -2.76 -0.13
N ASN A 10 4.35 -2.39 0.57
CA ASN A 10 3.19 -3.27 0.78
C ASN A 10 2.15 -2.95 -0.31
N PRO A 11 1.91 -3.85 -1.28
CA PRO A 11 1.14 -3.54 -2.46
C PRO A 11 -0.38 -3.57 -2.20
N TRP A 12 -1.15 -3.20 -3.23
CA TRP A 12 -2.60 -3.32 -3.24
C TRP A 12 -3.07 -4.77 -3.14
N ILE A 13 -4.30 -4.94 -2.69
CA ILE A 13 -5.03 -6.20 -2.81
C ILE A 13 -5.99 -6.09 -4.00
N TYR A 14 -6.01 -7.08 -4.87
CA TYR A 14 -7.00 -7.24 -5.94
C TYR A 14 -7.88 -8.44 -5.63
N ASP A 15 -9.12 -8.18 -5.18
CA ASP A 15 -10.01 -9.25 -4.73
C ASP A 15 -11.49 -8.82 -4.78
N PHE A 16 -12.39 -9.76 -4.53
CA PHE A 16 -13.81 -9.52 -4.29
C PHE A 16 -14.07 -8.92 -2.90
N ALA A 17 -13.24 -9.25 -1.90
CA ALA A 17 -13.39 -8.77 -0.54
C ALA A 17 -12.05 -8.71 0.22
N ALA A 18 -11.74 -7.55 0.78
CA ALA A 18 -10.65 -7.37 1.74
C ALA A 18 -11.13 -6.45 2.87
N TYR A 19 -10.69 -6.74 4.09
CA TYR A 19 -11.05 -5.99 5.30
C TYR A 19 -9.83 -5.86 6.22
N ASP A 20 -9.66 -4.68 6.79
CA ASP A 20 -8.55 -4.38 7.69
C ASP A 20 -8.85 -4.91 9.10
N LEU A 21 -8.32 -6.12 9.36
CA LEU A 21 -8.24 -6.74 10.68
C LEU A 21 -6.85 -6.47 11.31
N TRP A 22 -6.39 -5.22 11.26
CA TRP A 22 -5.02 -4.83 11.65
C TRP A 22 -3.95 -5.42 10.73
N ALA A 23 -4.28 -5.54 9.44
CA ALA A 23 -3.36 -6.09 8.45
C ALA A 23 -2.14 -5.18 8.31
N LYS A 24 -0.96 -5.70 8.63
CA LYS A 24 0.33 -5.01 8.47
C LYS A 24 1.41 -5.98 7.99
N PRO A 25 2.33 -5.53 7.13
CA PRO A 25 3.37 -6.36 6.54
C PRO A 25 4.53 -6.56 7.53
N LEU A 26 4.29 -7.25 8.65
CA LEU A 26 5.26 -7.34 9.76
C LEU A 26 6.65 -7.82 9.31
N GLY A 27 6.72 -8.81 8.41
CA GLY A 27 8.00 -9.27 7.86
C GLY A 27 8.77 -8.16 7.13
N LEU A 28 8.06 -7.35 6.32
CA LEU A 28 8.65 -6.21 5.62
C LEU A 28 9.13 -5.12 6.60
N LEU A 29 8.38 -4.87 7.68
CA LEU A 29 8.76 -3.90 8.72
C LEU A 29 9.98 -4.38 9.52
N TYR A 30 10.11 -5.68 9.76
CA TYR A 30 11.33 -6.23 10.37
C TYR A 30 12.55 -6.07 9.45
N LEU A 31 12.37 -6.32 8.15
CA LEU A 31 13.43 -6.07 7.16
C LEU A 31 13.81 -4.58 7.12
N ALA A 32 12.83 -3.67 7.13
CA ALA A 32 13.09 -2.23 7.19
C ALA A 32 14.01 -1.88 8.36
N GLY A 33 13.67 -2.30 9.57
CA GLY A 33 14.47 -2.02 10.76
C GLY A 33 15.86 -2.69 10.74
N LEU A 34 15.99 -3.88 10.15
CA LEU A 34 17.30 -4.52 9.96
C LEU A 34 18.16 -3.75 8.96
N LEU A 35 17.59 -3.31 7.84
CA LEU A 35 18.29 -2.55 6.81
C LEU A 35 18.77 -1.19 7.34
N GLU A 36 17.92 -0.47 8.07
CA GLU A 36 18.27 0.79 8.73
C GLU A 36 19.44 0.61 9.70
N LYS A 37 19.42 -0.45 10.52
CA LYS A 37 20.53 -0.78 11.44
C LYS A 37 21.84 -1.09 10.72
N ASN A 38 21.79 -1.51 9.46
CA ASN A 38 22.96 -1.77 8.62
C ASN A 38 23.36 -0.57 7.74
N GLY A 39 22.82 0.63 8.02
CA GLY A 39 23.22 1.87 7.38
C GLY A 39 22.54 2.15 6.03
N TRP A 40 21.42 1.47 5.74
CA TRP A 40 20.56 1.79 4.61
C TRP A 40 19.56 2.89 4.96
N ARG A 41 19.19 3.71 3.98
CA ARG A 41 18.06 4.63 4.05
C ARG A 41 16.83 3.93 3.48
N VAL A 42 15.79 3.76 4.27
CA VAL A 42 14.60 3.03 3.87
C VAL A 42 13.44 4.00 3.65
N SER A 43 12.89 3.99 2.43
CA SER A 43 11.57 4.54 2.14
C SER A 43 10.54 3.41 2.19
N TYR A 44 9.44 3.60 2.90
CA TYR A 44 8.37 2.61 3.02
C TYR A 44 7.05 3.18 2.51
N VAL A 45 6.37 2.43 1.63
CA VAL A 45 5.07 2.80 1.08
C VAL A 45 4.06 1.68 1.34
N ASP A 46 3.06 1.98 2.18
CA ASP A 46 1.91 1.09 2.45
C ASP A 46 0.74 1.45 1.53
N CYS A 47 0.55 0.69 0.45
CA CYS A 47 -0.58 0.92 -0.45
C CYS A 47 -1.93 0.65 0.21
N LEU A 48 -1.98 -0.05 1.36
CA LEU A 48 -3.20 -0.34 2.09
C LEU A 48 -3.48 0.68 3.20
N ASP A 49 -2.63 1.70 3.41
CA ASP A 49 -2.84 2.70 4.46
C ASP A 49 -4.04 3.62 4.15
N PRO A 50 -5.15 3.51 4.89
CA PRO A 50 -6.32 4.33 4.63
C PRO A 50 -6.20 5.74 5.22
N ARG A 51 -5.09 6.06 5.89
CA ARG A 51 -4.79 7.38 6.46
C ARG A 51 -3.61 8.07 5.75
N HIS A 52 -3.15 7.53 4.64
CA HIS A 52 -2.01 8.10 3.93
C HIS A 52 -2.25 9.58 3.58
N PRO A 53 -1.28 10.49 3.82
CA PRO A 53 -1.48 11.93 3.63
C PRO A 53 -1.95 12.34 2.23
N THR A 54 -1.53 11.62 1.19
CA THR A 54 -1.95 11.89 -0.21
C THR A 54 -3.46 11.72 -0.43
N LEU A 55 -4.15 10.90 0.38
CA LEU A 55 -5.61 10.78 0.30
C LEU A 55 -6.30 12.08 0.72
N ARG A 56 -5.77 12.75 1.77
CA ARG A 56 -6.27 14.05 2.21
C ARG A 56 -6.04 15.13 1.17
N ALA A 57 -4.86 15.13 0.54
CA ALA A 57 -4.54 16.05 -0.56
C ALA A 57 -5.52 15.91 -1.73
N LYS A 58 -5.94 14.68 -2.04
CA LYS A 58 -6.93 14.36 -3.08
C LYS A 58 -8.39 14.50 -2.64
N ARG A 59 -8.66 14.98 -1.42
CA ARG A 59 -10.01 15.13 -0.84
C ARG A 59 -10.83 13.82 -0.84
N LEU A 60 -10.15 12.68 -0.80
CA LEU A 60 -10.80 11.38 -0.70
C LEU A 60 -11.23 11.12 0.74
N LYS A 61 -12.50 10.76 0.93
CA LYS A 61 -13.00 10.43 2.26
C LYS A 61 -12.38 9.10 2.71
N PRO A 62 -11.72 9.06 3.87
CA PRO A 62 -11.21 7.80 4.39
C PRO A 62 -12.36 6.84 4.69
N PRO A 63 -12.15 5.53 4.55
CA PRO A 63 -13.16 4.53 4.88
C PRO A 63 -13.53 4.59 6.36
N LYS A 64 -14.79 4.25 6.68
CA LYS A 64 -15.26 4.16 8.06
C LYS A 64 -14.45 3.13 8.84
N ARG A 65 -14.09 3.46 10.08
CA ARG A 65 -13.40 2.57 11.01
C ARG A 65 -14.19 2.38 12.30
N LYS A 66 -14.02 1.22 12.91
CA LYS A 66 -14.55 0.88 14.24
C LYS A 66 -13.67 1.51 15.33
N PRO A 67 -14.19 1.69 16.57
CA PRO A 67 -13.40 2.20 17.70
C PRO A 67 -12.14 1.38 17.98
N ASN A 68 -12.16 0.08 17.69
CA ASN A 68 -11.00 -0.79 17.85
C ASN A 68 -10.02 -0.76 16.65
N HIS A 69 -10.09 0.27 15.83
CA HIS A 69 -9.23 0.48 14.67
C HIS A 69 -9.29 -0.63 13.63
N ARG A 70 -10.39 -1.35 13.46
CA ARG A 70 -10.66 -2.17 12.26
C ARG A 70 -11.50 -1.42 11.25
N GLY A 71 -11.50 -1.81 9.98
CA GLY A 71 -12.32 -1.12 8.99
C GLY A 71 -12.19 -1.65 7.58
N HIS A 72 -12.88 -0.98 6.66
CA HIS A 72 -12.65 -1.21 5.23
C HIS A 72 -11.36 -0.51 4.80
N PHE A 73 -10.71 -1.06 3.78
CA PHE A 73 -9.76 -0.29 2.98
C PHE A 73 -10.50 0.67 2.05
N LEU A 74 -9.80 1.70 1.58
CA LEU A 74 -10.22 2.40 0.37
C LEU A 74 -10.27 1.39 -0.77
N LYS A 75 -11.26 1.48 -1.66
CA LYS A 75 -11.38 0.53 -2.77
C LYS A 75 -12.02 1.14 -4.00
N GLU A 76 -11.62 0.63 -5.15
CA GLU A 76 -12.14 1.01 -6.45
C GLU A 76 -12.55 -0.25 -7.21
N VAL A 77 -13.67 -0.22 -7.91
CA VAL A 77 -14.08 -1.34 -8.78
C VAL A 77 -13.17 -1.35 -10.00
N VAL A 78 -12.60 -2.50 -10.31
CA VAL A 78 -11.73 -2.69 -11.47
C VAL A 78 -12.19 -3.86 -12.32
N GLN A 79 -11.66 -3.98 -13.54
CA GLN A 79 -11.98 -5.10 -14.42
C GLN A 79 -11.57 -6.42 -13.78
N ARG A 80 -12.46 -7.41 -13.83
CA ARG A 80 -12.16 -8.78 -13.40
C ARG A 80 -11.14 -9.40 -14.35
N PRO A 81 -10.10 -10.09 -13.83
CA PRO A 81 -9.22 -10.88 -14.67
C PRO A 81 -10.02 -12.02 -15.31
N LEU A 82 -9.63 -12.44 -16.52
CA LEU A 82 -10.36 -13.43 -17.32
C LEU A 82 -10.71 -14.71 -16.55
N PRO A 83 -9.81 -15.31 -15.73
CA PRO A 83 -10.14 -16.52 -14.96
C PRO A 83 -11.26 -16.33 -13.94
N LEU A 84 -11.56 -15.08 -13.54
CA LEU A 84 -12.53 -14.74 -12.50
C LEU A 84 -13.79 -14.06 -13.07
N LYS A 85 -13.97 -14.02 -14.40
CA LYS A 85 -15.05 -13.27 -15.07
C LYS A 85 -16.46 -13.78 -14.73
N GLU A 86 -16.60 -15.07 -14.42
CA GLU A 86 -17.89 -15.71 -14.14
C GLU A 86 -18.39 -15.48 -12.72
N ILE A 87 -17.52 -15.03 -11.80
CA ILE A 87 -17.91 -14.81 -10.40
C ILE A 87 -18.79 -13.57 -10.31
N PRO A 88 -20.07 -13.66 -9.91
CA PRO A 88 -21.06 -12.57 -10.00
C PRO A 88 -20.90 -11.53 -8.88
N ARG A 89 -19.66 -11.09 -8.64
CA ARG A 89 -19.30 -10.10 -7.62
C ARG A 89 -18.38 -9.03 -8.23
N ARG A 90 -18.46 -7.82 -7.68
CA ARG A 90 -17.54 -6.73 -8.04
C ARG A 90 -16.14 -7.09 -7.56
N PHE A 91 -15.17 -6.96 -8.45
CA PHE A 91 -13.75 -7.11 -8.16
C PHE A 91 -13.16 -5.72 -7.94
N HIS A 92 -12.34 -5.59 -6.91
CA HIS A 92 -11.84 -4.31 -6.46
C HIS A 92 -10.34 -4.32 -6.33
N ARG A 93 -9.76 -3.14 -6.54
CA ARG A 93 -8.42 -2.78 -6.07
C ARG A 93 -8.57 -2.08 -4.73
N PHE A 94 -8.06 -2.67 -3.66
CA PHE A 94 -8.06 -2.11 -2.32
C PHE A 94 -6.75 -1.37 -2.06
N GLY A 95 -6.83 -0.13 -1.58
CA GLY A 95 -5.69 0.71 -1.23
C GLY A 95 -5.70 2.10 -1.87
N LEU A 96 -4.55 2.77 -1.85
CA LEU A 96 -4.30 4.11 -2.39
C LEU A 96 -4.62 4.18 -3.88
N PRO A 97 -5.14 5.28 -4.44
CA PRO A 97 -5.20 5.46 -5.90
C PRO A 97 -3.81 5.31 -6.57
N PRO A 98 -3.70 4.76 -7.81
CA PRO A 98 -2.40 4.52 -8.44
C PRO A 98 -1.67 5.82 -8.75
N ASP A 99 -2.39 6.88 -9.10
CA ASP A 99 -1.86 8.23 -9.28
C ASP A 99 -1.28 8.80 -7.98
N ALA A 100 -1.93 8.55 -6.82
CA ALA A 100 -1.39 8.91 -5.52
C ALA A 100 -0.08 8.17 -5.22
N PHE A 101 0.04 6.91 -5.63
CA PHE A 101 1.28 6.15 -5.50
C PHE A 101 2.39 6.70 -6.40
N VAL A 102 2.08 7.05 -7.65
CA VAL A 102 3.04 7.69 -8.56
C VAL A 102 3.54 9.02 -8.00
N GLU A 103 2.66 9.83 -7.39
CA GLU A 103 3.05 11.07 -6.71
C GLU A 103 3.99 10.82 -5.53
N ILE A 104 3.75 9.78 -4.72
CA ILE A 104 4.66 9.38 -3.64
C ILE A 104 6.03 9.03 -4.21
N LEU A 105 6.09 8.18 -5.23
CA LEU A 105 7.35 7.73 -5.82
C LEU A 105 8.18 8.88 -6.40
N ARG A 106 7.55 9.90 -6.96
CA ARG A 106 8.23 11.10 -7.48
C ARG A 106 8.93 11.92 -6.40
N CYS A 107 8.52 11.79 -5.14
CA CYS A 107 9.13 12.48 -4.00
C CYS A 107 10.26 11.68 -3.34
N LEU A 108 10.50 10.44 -3.78
CA LEU A 108 11.50 9.55 -3.19
C LEU A 108 12.80 9.57 -4.02
N PRO A 109 13.97 9.40 -3.38
CA PRO A 109 15.21 9.19 -4.11
C PRO A 109 15.13 7.89 -4.92
N PRO A 110 15.82 7.79 -6.07
CA PRO A 110 15.91 6.55 -6.83
C PRO A 110 16.51 5.42 -5.98
N PRO A 111 15.75 4.36 -5.68
CA PRO A 111 16.24 3.28 -4.83
C PRO A 111 17.19 2.36 -5.60
N GLN A 112 18.12 1.73 -4.90
CA GLN A 112 18.97 0.69 -5.47
C GLN A 112 18.26 -0.66 -5.61
N ALA A 113 17.29 -0.92 -4.72
CA ALA A 113 16.44 -2.09 -4.81
C ALA A 113 15.04 -1.79 -4.25
N ILE A 114 14.07 -2.57 -4.74
CA ILE A 114 12.67 -2.51 -4.31
C ILE A 114 12.31 -3.85 -3.71
N LEU A 115 11.80 -3.85 -2.48
CA LEU A 115 11.33 -5.03 -1.77
C LEU A 115 9.80 -4.96 -1.67
N VAL A 116 9.12 -6.05 -1.99
CA VAL A 116 7.66 -6.14 -2.03
C VAL A 116 7.20 -7.39 -1.29
N THR A 117 6.05 -7.31 -0.61
CA THR A 117 5.38 -8.47 0.01
C THR A 117 4.36 -9.13 -0.88
#